data_AF-A4BEC5-F1
#
_entry.id   AF-A4BEC5-F1
#
_cell.length_a   1.000
_cell.length_b   1.000
_cell.length_c   1.000
_cell.angle_alpha   90.00
_cell.angle_beta   90.00
_cell.angle_gamma   90.00
#
_symmetry.space_group_name_H-M   'P 1'
#
loop_
_entity.id
_entity.type
_entity.pdbx_description
1 polymer ?
#
loop_
_entity_poly.entity_id
_entity_poly.type
_entity_poly.pdbx_seq_one_letter_code
_entity_poly.pdbx_strand_id
1 'polypeptide(L)'
;MTQAALLNSLTPNVSPPTPSWWPLAPGYWLLSGLLILVIGLIVLYYHRRRACRQALRHLREIQRSESDQQSRRLHELLRWLAIHHHSMSPGLTPSAFALEIARYHPSNKTPSWFNQHYDPRNNTAIDWDEAERLVRALCRRQPA
;
A
#
# COMPACT_ATOMS: atom_id res chain seq x y z
N MET A 1 50.58 65.03 -23.21
CA MET A 1 49.25 64.47 -22.84
C MET A 1 49.11 64.60 -21.33
N THR A 2 48.15 65.38 -20.84
CA THR A 2 48.03 65.72 -19.42
C THR A 2 47.35 64.58 -18.64
N GLN A 3 47.80 64.31 -17.42
CA GLN A 3 47.26 63.23 -16.56
C GLN A 3 45.74 63.33 -16.35
N ALA A 4 45.20 64.55 -16.34
CA ALA A 4 43.76 64.81 -16.26
C ALA A 4 42.97 64.22 -17.44
N ALA A 5 43.55 64.19 -18.65
CA ALA A 5 42.90 63.61 -19.83
C ALA A 5 42.85 62.06 -19.75
N LEU A 6 43.85 61.43 -19.13
CA LEU A 6 43.87 59.98 -18.92
C LEU A 6 42.81 59.54 -17.90
N LEU A 7 42.64 60.30 -16.81
CA LEU A 7 41.63 59.98 -15.79
C LEU A 7 40.19 60.10 -16.34
N ASN A 8 39.93 61.06 -17.22
CA ASN A 8 38.62 61.20 -17.87
C ASN A 8 38.31 60.09 -18.90
N SER A 9 39.31 59.30 -19.30
CA SER A 9 39.11 58.16 -20.22
C SER A 9 38.81 56.84 -19.50
N LEU A 10 38.93 56.80 -18.17
CA LEU A 10 38.58 55.64 -17.37
C LEU A 10 37.08 55.64 -17.09
N THR A 11 36.35 54.79 -17.81
CA THR A 11 34.94 54.52 -17.52
C THR A 11 34.81 53.96 -16.10
N PRO A 12 33.93 54.51 -15.24
CA PRO A 12 33.76 54.00 -13.89
C PRO A 12 33.32 52.52 -13.94
N ASN A 13 34.07 51.66 -13.24
CA ASN A 13 33.79 50.23 -13.19
C ASN A 13 32.56 49.98 -12.32
N VAL A 14 31.39 49.87 -12.94
CA VAL A 14 30.15 49.50 -12.26
C VAL A 14 30.16 47.98 -12.07
N SER A 15 30.20 47.51 -10.82
CA SER A 15 30.09 46.07 -10.55
C SER A 15 28.77 45.53 -11.10
N PRO A 16 28.79 44.40 -11.83
CA PRO A 16 27.55 43.80 -12.31
C PRO A 16 26.65 43.45 -11.11
N PRO A 17 25.33 43.60 -11.23
CA PRO A 17 24.41 43.19 -10.19
C PRO A 17 24.66 41.72 -9.88
N THR A 18 24.86 41.38 -8.61
CA THR A 18 25.06 40.00 -8.16
C THR A 18 23.90 39.15 -8.68
N PRO A 19 24.14 38.12 -9.50
CA PRO A 19 23.07 37.26 -9.99
C PRO A 19 22.42 36.57 -8.80
N SER A 20 21.20 37.00 -8.48
CA SER A 20 20.38 36.53 -7.34
C SER A 20 19.90 35.08 -7.47
N TRP A 21 20.24 34.42 -8.57
CA TRP A 21 19.65 33.17 -9.04
C TRP A 21 20.72 32.13 -9.40
N TRP A 22 21.93 32.23 -8.83
CA TRP A 22 22.89 31.13 -8.89
C TRP A 22 22.17 29.81 -8.57
N PRO A 23 22.35 28.79 -9.42
CA PRO A 23 21.54 27.58 -9.37
C PRO A 23 21.70 27.03 -7.96
N LEU A 24 20.58 26.95 -7.23
CA LEU A 24 20.52 26.29 -5.92
C LEU A 24 21.44 25.08 -6.03
N ALA A 25 22.54 25.09 -5.27
CA ALA A 25 23.63 24.14 -5.43
C ALA A 25 23.06 22.74 -5.70
N PRO A 26 23.57 21.97 -6.68
CA PRO A 26 22.92 20.75 -7.18
C PRO A 26 22.48 19.74 -6.10
N GLY A 27 23.02 19.83 -4.88
CA GLY A 27 22.54 19.13 -3.70
C GLY A 27 21.07 19.37 -3.31
N TYR A 28 20.43 20.50 -3.65
CA TYR A 28 19.00 20.72 -3.36
C TYR A 28 18.07 19.83 -4.19
N TRP A 29 18.48 19.46 -5.40
CA TRP A 29 17.73 18.51 -6.23
C TRP A 29 17.79 17.10 -5.64
N LEU A 30 18.94 16.69 -5.11
CA LEU A 30 19.08 15.44 -4.36
C LEU A 30 18.21 15.44 -3.10
N LEU A 31 18.21 16.54 -2.36
CA LEU A 31 17.38 16.68 -1.15
C LEU A 31 15.89 16.63 -1.48
N SER A 32 15.47 17.31 -2.55
CA SER A 32 14.09 17.28 -3.04
C SER A 32 13.68 15.89 -3.52
N GLY A 33 14.55 15.20 -4.28
CA GLY A 33 14.30 13.83 -4.73
C GLY A 33 14.16 12.86 -3.56
N LEU A 34 15.05 12.97 -2.57
CA LEU A 34 14.97 12.17 -1.35
C LEU A 34 13.69 12.46 -0.56
N LEU A 35 13.30 13.73 -0.44
CA LEU A 35 12.07 14.12 0.23
C LEU A 35 10.83 13.50 -0.46
N ILE A 36 10.77 13.58 -1.79
CA ILE A 36 9.68 12.97 -2.57
C ILE A 36 9.66 11.45 -2.38
N LEU A 37 10.83 10.80 -2.40
CA LEU A 37 10.93 9.35 -2.17
C LEU A 37 10.40 8.97 -0.78
N VAL A 38 10.81 9.70 0.26
CA VAL A 38 10.36 9.47 1.64
C VAL A 38 8.86 9.68 1.76
N ILE A 39 8.32 10.77 1.19
CA ILE A 39 6.88 11.03 1.18
C ILE A 39 6.14 9.91 0.43
N GLY A 40 6.63 9.47 -0.72
CA GLY A 40 6.06 8.37 -1.49
C GLY A 40 6.00 7.06 -0.69
N LEU A 41 7.08 6.71 -0.01
CA LEU A 41 7.14 5.53 0.88
C LEU A 41 6.17 5.65 2.06
N ILE A 42 6.09 6.83 2.68
CA ILE A 42 5.14 7.12 3.76
C ILE A 42 3.71 6.96 3.26
N VAL A 43 3.36 7.58 2.14
CA VAL A 43 2.01 7.52 1.56
C VAL A 43 1.64 6.07 1.23
N LEU A 44 2.53 5.33 0.56
CA LEU A 44 2.34 3.90 0.27
C LEU A 44 2.10 3.10 1.54
N TYR A 45 2.90 3.32 2.57
CA TYR A 45 2.76 2.64 3.85
C TYR A 45 1.43 2.95 4.55
N TYR A 46 1.01 4.22 4.56
CA TYR A 46 -0.28 4.62 5.13
C TYR A 46 -1.47 4.09 4.33
N HIS A 47 -1.40 4.09 3.00
CA HIS A 47 -2.44 3.53 2.14
C HIS A 47 -2.60 2.04 2.40
N ARG A 48 -1.49 1.29 2.47
CA ARG A 48 -1.48 -0.14 2.80
C ARG A 48 -2.13 -0.41 4.15
N ARG A 49 -1.82 0.39 5.17
CA ARG A 49 -2.44 0.26 6.50
C ARG A 49 -3.93 0.63 6.53
N ARG A 50 -4.37 1.56 5.68
CA ARG A 50 -5.79 1.97 5.61
C ARG A 50 -6.66 0.87 4.99
N ALA A 51 -6.22 0.24 3.91
CA ALA A 51 -6.95 -0.85 3.26
C ALA A 51 -7.24 -2.01 4.24
N CYS A 52 -6.25 -2.40 5.04
CA CYS A 52 -6.43 -3.47 6.03
C CYS A 52 -7.40 -3.09 7.16
N ARG A 53 -7.39 -1.83 7.60
CA ARG A 53 -8.38 -1.37 8.58
C ARG A 53 -9.79 -1.37 8.00
N GLN A 54 -9.96 -1.05 6.71
CA GLN A 54 -11.25 -1.11 6.04
C GLN A 54 -11.73 -2.56 5.91
N ALA A 55 -10.85 -3.48 5.50
CA ALA A 55 -11.16 -4.91 5.43
C ALA A 55 -11.60 -5.49 6.78
N LEU A 56 -10.90 -5.13 7.87
CA LEU A 56 -11.28 -5.53 9.23
C LEU A 56 -12.61 -4.92 9.70
N ARG A 57 -12.95 -3.71 9.25
CA ARG A 57 -14.28 -3.13 9.53
C ARG A 57 -15.38 -3.88 8.78
N HIS A 58 -15.14 -4.21 7.51
CA HIS A 58 -16.09 -4.97 6.71
C HIS A 58 -16.29 -6.39 7.24
N LEU A 59 -15.23 -7.02 7.77
CA LEU A 59 -15.34 -8.31 8.47
C LEU A 59 -16.35 -8.25 9.64
N ARG A 60 -16.28 -7.19 10.46
CA ARG A 60 -17.23 -6.99 11.59
C ARG A 60 -18.65 -6.71 11.13
N GLU A 61 -18.81 -6.08 9.97
CA GLU A 61 -20.12 -5.86 9.35
C GLU A 61 -20.72 -7.19 8.89
N ILE A 62 -19.91 -8.06 8.26
CA ILE A 62 -20.32 -9.41 7.88
C ILE A 62 -20.72 -10.23 9.10
N GLN A 63 -19.97 -10.14 10.21
CA GLN A 63 -20.29 -10.83 11.46
C GLN A 63 -21.68 -10.46 12.03
N ARG A 64 -22.19 -9.27 11.73
CA ARG A 64 -23.52 -8.81 12.16
C ARG A 64 -24.65 -9.20 11.20
N SER A 65 -24.31 -9.70 10.00
CA SER A 65 -25.28 -10.12 8.99
C SER A 65 -25.86 -11.51 9.27
N GLU A 66 -26.91 -11.89 8.55
CA GLU A 66 -27.56 -13.19 8.69
C GLU A 66 -26.60 -14.37 8.44
N SER A 67 -26.71 -15.42 9.25
CA SER A 67 -25.81 -16.58 9.25
C SER A 67 -25.63 -17.24 7.88
N ASP A 68 -26.69 -17.34 7.08
CA ASP A 68 -26.64 -17.95 5.74
C ASP A 68 -25.79 -17.17 4.73
N GLN A 69 -25.63 -15.86 4.95
CA GLN A 69 -24.87 -14.97 4.07
C GLN A 69 -23.46 -14.70 4.59
N GLN A 70 -23.17 -15.01 5.86
CA GLN A 70 -21.88 -14.75 6.49
C GLN A 70 -20.73 -15.47 5.77
N SER A 71 -20.88 -16.78 5.51
CA SER A 71 -19.84 -17.59 4.85
C SER A 71 -19.57 -17.12 3.41
N ARG A 72 -20.62 -16.77 2.66
CA ARG A 72 -20.56 -16.20 1.30
C ARG A 72 -19.75 -14.91 1.27
N ARG A 73 -20.19 -13.92 2.06
CA ARG A 73 -19.57 -12.60 2.11
C ARG A 73 -18.14 -12.67 2.63
N LEU A 74 -17.87 -13.55 3.59
CA LEU A 74 -16.51 -13.76 4.08
C LEU A 74 -15.61 -14.35 2.99
N HIS A 75 -16.07 -15.34 2.24
CA HIS A 75 -15.33 -15.91 1.12
C HIS A 75 -15.05 -14.87 0.03
N GLU A 76 -16.05 -14.06 -0.34
CA GLU A 76 -15.91 -12.96 -1.30
C GLU A 76 -14.89 -11.91 -0.83
N LEU A 77 -14.94 -11.51 0.44
CA LEU A 77 -13.99 -10.56 1.03
C LEU A 77 -12.56 -11.11 0.97
N LEU A 78 -12.36 -12.38 1.36
CA LEU A 78 -11.05 -13.03 1.30
C LEU A 78 -10.54 -13.15 -0.13
N ARG A 79 -11.42 -13.48 -1.09
CA ARG A 79 -11.07 -13.57 -2.51
C ARG A 79 -10.69 -12.20 -3.08
N TRP A 80 -11.48 -11.17 -2.79
CA TRP A 80 -11.18 -9.80 -3.20
C TRP A 80 -9.84 -9.34 -2.64
N LEU A 81 -9.58 -9.58 -1.34
CA LEU A 81 -8.30 -9.27 -0.71
C LEU A 81 -7.14 -10.00 -1.39
N ALA A 82 -7.29 -11.28 -1.69
CA ALA A 82 -6.23 -12.08 -2.28
C ALA A 82 -5.89 -11.63 -3.72
N ILE A 83 -6.89 -11.27 -4.51
CA ILE A 83 -6.68 -10.71 -5.86
C ILE A 83 -6.03 -9.33 -5.76
N HIS A 84 -6.52 -8.46 -4.87
CA HIS A 84 -6.04 -7.08 -4.79
C HIS A 84 -4.66 -6.96 -4.14
N HIS A 85 -4.35 -7.79 -3.14
CA HIS A 85 -3.09 -7.71 -2.39
C HIS A 85 -2.00 -8.66 -2.88
N HIS A 86 -2.36 -9.83 -3.42
CA HIS A 86 -1.43 -10.88 -3.83
C HIS A 86 -1.45 -11.19 -5.32
N SER A 87 -2.18 -10.39 -6.12
CA SER A 87 -2.29 -10.56 -7.58
C SER A 87 -2.69 -11.98 -7.98
N MET A 88 -3.50 -12.67 -7.16
CA MET A 88 -4.00 -13.99 -7.50
C MET A 88 -4.89 -13.91 -8.75
N SER A 89 -4.81 -14.93 -9.61
CA SER A 89 -5.61 -14.94 -10.83
C SER A 89 -7.13 -14.96 -10.50
N PRO A 90 -7.94 -14.08 -11.11
CA PRO A 90 -9.38 -14.02 -10.85
C PRO A 90 -10.12 -15.34 -11.17
N GLY A 91 -9.56 -16.17 -12.06
CA GLY A 91 -10.14 -17.44 -12.52
C GLY A 91 -9.83 -18.66 -11.65
N LEU A 92 -9.25 -18.50 -10.45
CA LEU A 92 -8.93 -19.64 -9.59
C LEU A 92 -10.18 -20.43 -9.19
N THR A 93 -10.13 -21.76 -9.33
CA THR A 93 -11.17 -22.65 -8.80
C THR A 93 -11.25 -22.54 -7.28
N PRO A 94 -12.40 -22.80 -6.64
CA PRO A 94 -12.54 -22.72 -5.18
C PRO A 94 -11.53 -23.59 -4.42
N SER A 95 -11.22 -24.79 -4.94
CA SER A 95 -10.24 -25.70 -4.35
C SER A 95 -8.80 -25.20 -4.50
N ALA A 96 -8.44 -24.65 -5.66
CA ALA A 96 -7.13 -24.03 -5.86
C ALA A 96 -6.93 -22.81 -4.96
N PHE A 97 -7.97 -22.00 -4.80
CA PHE A 97 -7.94 -20.86 -3.88
C PHE A 97 -7.76 -21.30 -2.42
N ALA A 98 -8.43 -22.38 -2.01
CA ALA A 98 -8.28 -22.92 -0.66
C ALA A 98 -6.82 -23.39 -0.40
N LEU A 99 -6.22 -24.13 -1.35
CA LEU A 99 -4.80 -24.52 -1.27
C LEU A 99 -3.86 -23.31 -1.17
N GLU A 100 -4.17 -22.24 -1.90
CA GLU A 100 -3.38 -21.01 -1.86
C GLU A 100 -3.46 -20.32 -0.50
N ILE A 101 -4.67 -20.17 0.02
CA ILE A 101 -4.93 -19.54 1.33
C ILE A 101 -4.29 -20.33 2.47
N ALA A 102 -4.21 -21.66 2.37
CA ALA A 102 -3.55 -22.50 3.37
C ALA A 102 -2.10 -22.07 3.63
N ARG A 103 -1.38 -21.53 2.63
CA ARG A 103 0.01 -21.03 2.79
C ARG A 103 0.15 -19.82 3.74
N TYR A 104 -0.95 -19.10 3.94
CA TYR A 104 -1.01 -17.93 4.82
C TYR A 104 -1.58 -18.27 6.20
N HIS A 105 -2.08 -19.50 6.36
CA HIS A 105 -2.63 -19.99 7.61
C HIS A 105 -1.56 -20.65 8.48
N PRO A 106 -1.50 -20.39 9.81
CA PRO A 106 -0.47 -20.94 10.69
C PRO A 106 -0.43 -22.48 10.73
N SER A 107 -1.57 -23.15 10.53
CA SER A 107 -1.63 -24.62 10.51
C SER A 107 -1.30 -25.24 9.15
N ASN A 108 -0.99 -24.44 8.12
CA ASN A 108 -0.81 -24.85 6.73
C ASN A 108 -1.97 -25.73 6.19
N LYS A 109 -3.17 -25.51 6.75
CA LYS A 109 -4.41 -26.20 6.41
C LYS A 109 -5.49 -25.17 6.13
N THR A 110 -6.45 -25.54 5.29
CA THR A 110 -7.65 -24.75 5.02
C THR A 110 -8.59 -24.81 6.22
N PRO A 111 -9.10 -23.67 6.72
CA PRO A 111 -10.12 -23.66 7.75
C PRO A 111 -11.36 -24.45 7.30
N SER A 112 -11.98 -25.20 8.21
CA SER A 112 -13.15 -26.04 7.87
C SER A 112 -14.36 -25.23 7.42
N TRP A 113 -14.53 -24.01 7.95
CA TRP A 113 -15.62 -23.09 7.62
C TRP A 113 -15.41 -22.36 6.27
N PHE A 114 -14.21 -22.41 5.68
CA PHE A 114 -13.84 -21.57 4.52
C PHE A 114 -14.63 -21.89 3.24
N ASN A 115 -14.87 -23.18 2.98
CA ASN A 115 -15.64 -23.67 1.82
C ASN A 115 -17.07 -24.06 2.19
N GLN A 116 -17.54 -23.69 3.38
CA GLN A 116 -18.86 -24.07 3.87
C GLN A 116 -19.99 -23.66 2.93
N HIS A 117 -19.86 -22.50 2.27
CA HIS A 117 -20.86 -22.06 1.31
C HIS A 117 -21.03 -23.02 0.11
N TYR A 118 -19.98 -23.74 -0.29
CA TYR A 118 -20.02 -24.69 -1.42
C TYR A 118 -20.51 -26.08 -1.01
N ASP A 119 -20.42 -26.44 0.27
CA ASP A 119 -20.84 -27.74 0.78
C ASP A 119 -21.99 -27.58 1.78
N PRO A 120 -23.25 -27.76 1.34
CA PRO A 120 -24.42 -27.62 2.21
C PRO A 120 -24.46 -28.66 3.35
N ARG A 121 -23.60 -29.69 3.33
CA ARG A 121 -23.49 -30.67 4.43
C ARG A 121 -22.55 -30.21 5.54
N ASN A 122 -21.69 -29.24 5.25
CA ASN A 122 -20.77 -28.67 6.21
C ASN A 122 -21.49 -27.58 7.01
N ASN A 123 -21.74 -27.85 8.30
CA ASN A 123 -22.32 -26.89 9.22
C ASN A 123 -21.33 -26.56 10.35
N THR A 124 -20.09 -26.25 9.99
CA THR A 124 -19.10 -25.79 10.97
C THR A 124 -19.36 -24.33 11.31
N ALA A 125 -19.30 -23.99 12.60
CA ALA A 125 -19.37 -22.60 13.02
C ALA A 125 -18.14 -21.83 12.51
N ILE A 126 -18.34 -20.60 12.05
CA ILE A 126 -17.26 -19.72 11.61
C ILE A 126 -16.45 -19.27 12.83
N ASP A 127 -15.16 -19.58 12.84
CA ASP A 127 -14.22 -19.02 13.82
C ASP A 127 -13.80 -17.60 13.37
N TRP A 128 -14.42 -16.59 13.97
CA TRP A 128 -14.17 -15.19 13.65
C TRP A 128 -12.76 -14.72 14.03
N ASP A 129 -12.16 -15.29 15.07
CA ASP A 129 -10.78 -14.96 15.45
C ASP A 129 -9.80 -15.51 14.41
N GLU A 130 -10.06 -16.72 13.89
CA GLU A 130 -9.29 -17.31 12.80
C GLU A 130 -9.44 -16.52 11.49
N ALA A 131 -10.67 -16.10 11.16
CA ALA A 131 -10.94 -15.24 10.01
C ALA A 131 -10.19 -13.89 10.12
N GLU A 132 -10.20 -13.27 11.30
CA GLU A 132 -9.48 -12.01 11.53
C GLU A 132 -7.96 -12.21 11.40
N ARG A 133 -7.41 -13.30 11.95
CA ARG A 133 -6.00 -13.66 11.79
C ARG A 133 -5.63 -13.81 10.31
N LEU A 134 -6.45 -14.48 9.51
CA LEU A 134 -6.25 -14.64 8.07
C LEU A 134 -6.25 -13.31 7.31
N VAL A 135 -7.25 -12.46 7.56
CA VAL A 135 -7.30 -11.11 6.96
C VAL A 135 -6.03 -10.32 7.30
N ARG A 136 -5.62 -10.35 8.57
CA ARG A 136 -4.37 -9.70 9.01
C ARG A 136 -3.13 -10.32 8.38
N ALA A 137 -3.08 -11.63 8.19
CA ALA A 137 -1.95 -12.32 7.57
C ALA A 137 -1.81 -11.95 6.08
N LEU A 138 -2.92 -11.98 5.34
CA LEU A 138 -2.99 -11.54 3.93
C LEU A 138 -2.58 -10.08 3.76
N CYS A 139 -2.91 -9.25 4.74
CA CYS A 139 -2.53 -7.86 4.82
C CYS A 139 -1.06 -7.60 5.18
N ARG A 140 -0.42 -8.51 5.92
CA ARG A 140 0.93 -8.31 6.50
C ARG A 140 2.04 -8.81 5.58
N ARG A 141 1.80 -9.90 4.86
CA ARG A 141 2.66 -10.37 3.78
C ARG A 141 2.20 -9.71 2.49
N GLN A 142 2.94 -8.77 1.94
CA GLN A 142 2.99 -8.59 0.49
C GLN A 142 4.43 -8.89 0.08
N PRO A 143 4.67 -9.62 -1.03
CA PRO A 143 6.01 -9.67 -1.59
C PRO A 143 6.44 -8.23 -1.90
N ALA A 144 7.66 -7.89 -1.49
CA ALA A 144 8.34 -6.68 -1.92
C ALA A 144 8.58 -6.72 -3.43
#